data_AF-A0A1H6NXN8-F1
#
_entry.id   AF-A0A1H6NXN8-F1
#
_cell.length_a   1.000
_cell.length_b   1.000
_cell.length_c   1.000
_cell.angle_alpha   90.00
_cell.angle_beta   90.00
_cell.angle_gamma   90.00
#
_symmetry.space_group_name_H-M   'P 1'
#
loop_
_entity.id
_entity.type
_entity.pdbx_description
1 polymer ?
#
loop_
_entity_poly.entity_id
_entity_poly.type
_entity_poly.pdbx_seq_one_letter_code
_entity_poly.pdbx_strand_id
1 'polypeptide(L)'
;MTSIRFVGALALLVSLGIEAELQVVEDLGGTSALAYYRSLNLSTRQTPTAAIRLPNVRRNPYSEADMLPVRSPALKPGQVAARVHNIPGLRPIFLVGDDDLSRRWLQERLEVLRDLQAIGLLINVPNLQALNELRQLGRGLDMTPAPADDLAQRLGIEHYPVLVTATGLDQ
;
A
#
# COMPACT_ATOMS: atom_id res chain seq x y z
N MET A 1 67.81 -5.60 20.52
CA MET A 1 68.80 -6.56 19.97
C MET A 1 68.57 -7.89 20.66
N THR A 2 68.43 -9.09 20.06
CA THR A 2 68.35 -9.55 18.64
C THR A 2 67.95 -11.05 18.71
N SER A 3 67.02 -11.65 17.95
CA SER A 3 66.01 -11.18 16.98
C SER A 3 64.91 -12.25 16.79
N ILE A 4 63.80 -11.89 16.14
CA ILE A 4 62.75 -12.81 15.63
C ILE A 4 63.36 -13.81 14.63
N ARG A 5 62.91 -15.08 14.64
CA ARG A 5 63.05 -16.01 13.50
C ARG A 5 61.72 -16.72 13.22
N PHE A 6 61.49 -16.93 11.93
CA PHE A 6 60.24 -17.38 11.30
C PHE A 6 60.06 -18.91 11.27
N VAL A 7 58.88 -19.30 10.73
CA VAL A 7 58.52 -20.59 10.10
C VAL A 7 57.83 -21.62 11.01
N GLY A 8 56.65 -22.07 10.57
CA GLY A 8 55.74 -23.00 11.26
C GLY A 8 54.29 -22.71 10.85
N ALA A 9 53.97 -22.78 9.56
CA ALA A 9 53.42 -23.98 8.91
C ALA A 9 51.90 -24.12 9.12
N LEU A 10 51.18 -23.83 8.03
CA LEU A 10 49.81 -24.23 7.69
C LEU A 10 49.19 -25.32 8.58
N ALA A 11 48.18 -24.95 9.37
CA ALA A 11 47.18 -25.87 9.89
C ALA A 11 45.82 -25.44 9.34
N LEU A 12 45.16 -26.32 8.57
CA LEU A 12 43.78 -26.10 8.13
C LEU A 12 42.89 -25.95 9.36
N LEU A 13 42.24 -24.81 9.51
CA LEU A 13 41.02 -24.71 10.32
C LEU A 13 39.91 -25.43 9.56
N VAL A 14 39.83 -26.75 9.80
CA VAL A 14 38.73 -27.59 9.35
C VAL A 14 37.45 -27.04 9.97
N SER A 15 36.58 -26.46 9.14
CA SER A 15 35.21 -26.16 9.52
C SER A 15 34.52 -27.49 9.83
N LEU A 16 34.27 -27.79 11.10
CA LEU A 16 33.37 -28.89 11.44
C LEU A 16 31.98 -28.50 10.92
N GLY A 17 31.56 -29.15 9.84
CA GLY A 17 30.18 -29.07 9.39
C GLY A 17 29.29 -29.66 10.49
N ILE A 18 28.48 -28.81 11.11
CA ILE A 18 27.44 -29.26 12.02
C ILE A 18 26.32 -29.80 11.12
N GLU A 19 26.40 -31.08 10.75
CA GLU A 19 25.22 -31.78 10.25
C GLU A 19 24.24 -31.90 11.43
N ALA A 20 23.23 -31.04 11.42
CA ALA A 20 22.05 -31.20 12.24
C ALA A 20 21.23 -32.38 11.68
N GLU A 21 21.72 -33.59 11.92
CA GLU A 21 20.99 -34.82 11.62
C GLU A 21 19.61 -34.75 12.28
N LEU A 22 18.56 -34.98 11.50
CA LEU A 22 17.18 -34.82 11.95
C LEU A 22 16.83 -35.92 12.95
N GLN A 23 17.08 -35.67 14.24
CA GLN A 23 16.59 -36.54 15.29
C GLN A 23 15.07 -36.45 15.36
N VAL A 24 14.39 -37.41 14.72
CA VAL A 24 12.94 -37.59 14.83
C VAL A 24 12.64 -38.00 16.28
N VAL A 25 12.16 -37.05 17.07
CA VAL A 25 11.84 -37.25 18.49
C VAL A 25 10.74 -38.30 18.66
N GLU A 26 9.74 -38.30 17.77
CA GLU A 26 8.67 -39.28 17.73
C GLU A 26 8.05 -39.28 16.31
N ASP A 27 7.96 -40.44 15.65
CA ASP A 27 7.19 -40.58 14.40
C ASP A 27 5.79 -41.11 14.72
N LEU A 28 4.89 -40.18 15.06
CA LEU A 28 3.47 -40.46 15.26
C LEU A 28 2.67 -40.42 13.94
N GLY A 29 3.36 -40.47 12.80
CA GLY A 29 2.76 -40.59 11.48
C GLY A 29 2.16 -41.98 11.20
N GLY A 30 1.71 -42.18 9.96
CA GLY A 30 1.26 -43.49 9.48
C GLY A 30 -0.19 -43.88 9.82
N THR A 31 -0.80 -43.38 10.90
CA THR A 31 -2.25 -43.56 11.11
C THR A 31 -3.07 -42.75 10.10
N SER A 32 -4.06 -43.39 9.46
CA SER A 32 -4.86 -42.74 8.42
C SER A 32 -5.77 -41.66 9.01
N ALA A 33 -5.54 -40.40 8.61
CA ALA A 33 -6.41 -39.27 8.94
C ALA A 33 -7.80 -39.33 8.27
N LEU A 34 -8.10 -40.36 7.48
CA LEU A 34 -9.35 -40.52 6.72
C LEU A 34 -10.60 -40.47 7.60
N ALA A 35 -10.51 -40.87 8.87
CA ALA A 35 -11.60 -40.73 9.84
C ALA A 35 -12.04 -39.27 10.04
N TYR A 36 -11.09 -38.32 10.10
CA TYR A 36 -11.36 -36.89 10.26
C TYR A 36 -11.93 -36.25 8.99
N TYR A 37 -11.58 -36.78 7.82
CA TYR A 37 -12.09 -36.30 6.52
C TYR A 37 -13.39 -36.98 6.06
N ARG A 38 -13.84 -38.06 6.72
CA ARG A 38 -15.03 -38.83 6.33
C ARG A 38 -16.32 -38.00 6.39
N SER A 39 -16.40 -37.02 7.29
CA SER A 39 -17.50 -36.06 7.39
C SER A 39 -17.60 -35.10 6.21
N LEU A 40 -16.48 -34.85 5.50
CA LEU A 40 -16.42 -33.92 4.37
C LEU A 40 -16.97 -34.55 3.06
N ASN A 41 -17.38 -35.83 3.08
CA ASN A 41 -17.90 -36.57 1.91
C ASN A 41 -17.04 -36.39 0.65
N LEU A 42 -15.71 -36.38 0.82
CA LEU A 42 -14.75 -36.26 -0.27
C LEU A 42 -14.90 -37.47 -1.19
N SER A 43 -15.61 -37.27 -2.30
CA SER A 43 -15.79 -38.28 -3.33
C SER A 43 -14.44 -38.73 -3.86
N THR A 44 -14.01 -39.94 -3.49
CA THR A 44 -12.82 -40.61 -4.04
C THR A 44 -13.09 -41.01 -5.49
N ARG A 45 -13.09 -40.02 -6.38
CA ARG A 45 -13.40 -40.18 -7.79
C ARG A 45 -12.23 -40.88 -8.49
N GLN A 46 -12.37 -42.18 -8.72
CA GLN A 46 -11.37 -43.01 -9.42
C GLN A 46 -11.33 -42.78 -10.94
N THR A 47 -12.20 -41.91 -11.48
CA THR A 47 -12.08 -41.41 -12.85
C THR A 47 -10.94 -40.39 -12.91
N PRO A 48 -10.06 -40.38 -13.93
CA PRO A 48 -9.10 -39.30 -14.11
C PRO A 48 -9.84 -37.96 -14.12
N THR A 49 -9.66 -37.17 -13.06
CA THR A 49 -10.32 -35.88 -12.93
C THR A 49 -9.85 -35.04 -14.11
N ALA A 50 -10.77 -34.67 -15.02
CA ALA A 50 -10.49 -33.66 -16.03
C ALA A 50 -9.88 -32.47 -15.28
N ALA A 51 -8.60 -32.19 -15.56
CA ALA A 51 -7.76 -31.41 -14.66
C ALA A 51 -8.49 -30.14 -14.24
N ILE A 52 -8.69 -29.96 -12.92
CA ILE A 52 -9.40 -28.80 -12.39
C ILE A 52 -8.65 -27.58 -12.92
N ARG A 53 -9.26 -26.89 -13.89
CA ARG A 53 -8.71 -25.67 -14.44
C ARG A 53 -8.84 -24.62 -13.37
N LEU A 54 -7.80 -24.52 -12.54
CA LEU A 54 -7.64 -23.44 -11.59
C LEU A 54 -7.87 -22.12 -12.35
N PRO A 55 -8.64 -21.17 -11.79
CA PRO A 55 -8.78 -19.86 -12.40
C PRO A 55 -7.38 -19.28 -12.60
N ASN A 56 -7.13 -18.66 -13.74
CA ASN A 56 -5.79 -18.20 -14.11
C ASN A 56 -5.42 -16.97 -13.26
N VAL A 57 -4.86 -17.21 -12.07
CA VAL A 57 -4.47 -16.16 -11.13
C VAL A 57 -3.37 -15.31 -11.76
N ARG A 58 -3.56 -13.99 -11.83
CA ARG A 58 -2.52 -13.05 -12.28
C ARG A 58 -1.28 -13.22 -11.38
N ARG A 59 -0.12 -13.48 -11.97
CA ARG A 59 1.16 -13.60 -11.24
C ARG A 59 1.96 -12.30 -11.19
N ASN A 60 1.58 -11.31 -12.00
CA ASN A 60 2.22 -9.99 -12.01
C ASN A 60 1.73 -9.17 -10.81
N PRO A 61 2.59 -8.34 -10.19
CA PRO A 61 2.16 -7.39 -9.18
C PRO A 61 1.16 -6.40 -9.78
N TYR A 62 0.22 -5.93 -8.96
CA TYR A 62 -0.71 -4.87 -9.34
C TYR A 62 0.07 -3.58 -9.60
N SER A 63 -0.25 -2.92 -10.72
CA SER A 63 0.21 -1.56 -10.98
C SER A 63 -0.81 -0.56 -10.46
N GLU A 64 -0.37 0.68 -10.22
CA GLU A 64 -1.28 1.77 -9.86
C GLU A 64 -2.33 2.03 -10.96
N ALA A 65 -2.01 1.73 -12.22
CA ALA A 65 -2.95 1.79 -13.33
C ALA A 65 -4.08 0.74 -13.25
N ASP A 66 -3.85 -0.42 -12.61
CA ASP A 66 -4.91 -1.41 -12.33
C ASP A 66 -5.87 -0.94 -11.20
N MET A 67 -5.51 0.12 -10.46
CA MET A 67 -6.31 0.69 -9.36
C MET A 67 -7.15 1.92 -9.79
N LEU A 68 -7.07 2.32 -11.06
CA LEU A 68 -7.82 3.44 -11.63
C LEU A 68 -9.06 2.94 -12.40
N PRO A 69 -10.15 3.73 -12.49
CA PRO A 69 -10.31 5.09 -11.98
C PRO A 69 -10.60 5.15 -10.48
N VAL A 70 -10.03 6.14 -9.78
CA VAL A 70 -10.49 6.52 -8.44
C VAL A 70 -11.74 7.38 -8.58
N ARG A 71 -12.76 7.13 -7.77
CA ARG A 71 -14.02 7.88 -7.75
C ARG A 71 -14.46 8.14 -6.31
N SER A 72 -14.93 9.35 -6.06
CA SER A 72 -15.60 9.75 -4.84
C SER A 72 -16.92 10.45 -5.15
N PRO A 73 -18.02 9.69 -5.36
CA PRO A 73 -19.30 10.24 -5.79
C PRO A 73 -19.95 11.21 -4.79
N ALA A 74 -19.53 11.22 -3.51
CA ALA A 74 -19.99 12.21 -2.54
C ALA A 74 -19.35 13.60 -2.73
N LEU A 75 -18.21 13.69 -3.44
CA LEU A 75 -17.41 14.91 -3.57
C LEU A 75 -17.53 15.53 -4.97
N LYS A 76 -17.78 16.84 -5.02
CA LYS A 76 -17.94 17.61 -6.28
C LYS A 76 -16.98 18.81 -6.34
N PRO A 77 -16.50 19.21 -7.54
CA PRO A 77 -15.80 20.49 -7.68
C PRO A 77 -16.69 21.65 -7.22
N GLY A 78 -16.16 22.55 -6.39
CA GLY A 78 -16.92 23.69 -5.88
C GLY A 78 -16.17 24.56 -4.89
N GLN A 79 -16.85 25.61 -4.41
CA GLN A 79 -16.32 26.45 -3.34
C GLN A 79 -16.48 25.77 -1.99
N VAL A 80 -15.49 25.94 -1.12
CA VAL A 80 -15.50 25.36 0.23
C VAL A 80 -15.45 26.46 1.26
N ALA A 81 -16.50 26.57 2.08
CA ALA A 81 -16.58 27.57 3.13
C ALA A 81 -15.59 27.22 4.26
N ALA A 82 -14.72 28.17 4.61
CA ALA A 82 -13.74 27.98 5.66
C ALA A 82 -14.41 27.68 7.02
N ARG A 83 -13.90 26.68 7.74
CA ARG A 83 -14.44 26.22 9.03
C ARG A 83 -13.32 25.96 10.02
N VAL A 84 -13.39 26.57 11.20
CA VAL A 84 -12.51 26.27 12.34
C VAL A 84 -12.96 24.97 13.01
N HIS A 85 -12.00 24.15 13.41
CA HIS A 85 -12.23 22.95 14.22
C HIS A 85 -10.99 22.69 15.11
N ASN A 86 -10.98 21.59 15.87
CA ASN A 86 -9.85 21.23 16.71
C ASN A 86 -9.66 19.71 16.71
N ILE A 87 -8.84 19.22 15.78
CA ILE A 87 -8.45 17.81 15.68
C ILE A 87 -6.93 17.74 15.93
N PRO A 88 -6.48 17.77 17.19
CA PRO A 88 -5.06 17.79 17.52
C PRO A 88 -4.38 16.49 17.03
N GLY A 89 -3.18 16.64 16.47
CA GLY A 89 -2.44 15.51 15.88
C GLY A 89 -2.85 15.14 14.45
N LEU A 90 -3.85 15.80 13.85
CA LEU A 90 -4.14 15.64 12.43
C LEU A 90 -3.00 16.21 11.59
N ARG A 91 -2.28 15.35 10.85
CA ARG A 91 -1.37 15.79 9.79
C ARG A 91 -2.19 16.49 8.69
N PRO A 92 -1.73 17.63 8.13
CA PRO A 92 -2.44 18.29 7.05
C PRO A 92 -2.68 17.36 5.84
N ILE A 93 -3.90 17.37 5.32
CA ILE A 93 -4.33 16.58 4.15
C ILE A 93 -5.08 17.52 3.21
N PHE A 94 -4.85 17.42 1.91
CA PHE A 94 -5.64 18.11 0.89
C PHE A 94 -6.33 17.13 -0.04
N LEU A 95 -7.51 17.52 -0.54
CA LEU A 95 -8.27 16.79 -1.55
C LEU A 95 -8.27 17.60 -2.85
N VAL A 96 -7.83 16.99 -3.95
CA VAL A 96 -7.88 17.56 -5.30
C VAL A 96 -8.24 16.46 -6.30
N GLY A 97 -8.91 16.83 -7.39
CA GLY A 97 -9.27 15.90 -8.46
C GLY A 97 -8.84 16.35 -9.84
N ASP A 98 -9.23 15.59 -10.85
CA ASP A 98 -8.91 15.85 -12.25
C ASP A 98 -9.87 16.89 -12.88
N ASP A 99 -9.79 18.13 -12.41
CA ASP A 99 -10.59 19.24 -12.92
C ASP A 99 -9.84 20.59 -12.83
N ASP A 100 -10.31 21.58 -13.61
CA ASP A 100 -9.65 22.88 -13.75
C ASP A 100 -9.65 23.72 -12.47
N LEU A 101 -10.56 23.49 -11.52
CA LEU A 101 -10.57 24.18 -10.23
C LEU A 101 -9.47 23.61 -9.35
N SER A 102 -9.43 22.28 -9.22
CA SER A 102 -8.40 21.52 -8.51
C SER A 102 -6.98 21.79 -9.03
N ARG A 103 -6.80 21.82 -10.37
CA ARG A 103 -5.50 22.04 -11.01
C ARG A 103 -4.95 23.44 -10.73
N ARG A 104 -5.78 24.48 -10.83
CA ARG A 104 -5.38 25.88 -10.50
C ARG A 104 -5.08 26.03 -9.00
N TRP A 105 -5.97 25.54 -8.15
CA TRP A 105 -5.81 25.59 -6.69
C TRP A 105 -4.49 24.94 -6.23
N LEU A 106 -4.15 23.78 -6.79
CA LEU A 106 -2.91 23.07 -6.47
C LEU A 106 -1.66 23.87 -6.86
N GLN A 107 -1.70 24.58 -7.99
CA GLN A 107 -0.62 25.48 -8.42
C GLN A 107 -0.49 26.70 -7.51
N GLU A 108 -1.62 27.34 -7.19
CA GLU A 108 -1.69 28.55 -6.36
C GLU A 108 -1.24 28.28 -4.91
N ARG A 109 -1.54 27.11 -4.36
CA ARG A 109 -1.21 26.74 -2.97
C ARG A 109 0.01 25.84 -2.81
N LEU A 110 0.74 25.53 -3.89
CA LEU A 110 1.84 24.54 -3.89
C LEU A 110 2.84 24.74 -2.74
N GLU A 111 3.37 25.96 -2.56
CA GLU A 111 4.36 26.24 -1.51
C GLU A 111 3.76 26.12 -0.10
N VAL A 112 2.52 26.59 0.12
CA VAL A 112 1.82 26.44 1.41
C VAL A 112 1.60 24.96 1.76
N LEU A 113 1.23 24.13 0.78
CA LEU A 113 1.06 22.69 0.98
C LEU A 113 2.40 21.99 1.29
N ARG A 114 3.51 22.46 0.71
CA ARG A 114 4.86 21.95 0.94
C ARG A 114 5.37 22.32 2.33
N ASP A 115 5.20 23.57 2.75
CA ASP A 115 5.57 24.07 4.08
C ASP A 115 4.80 23.34 5.19
N LEU A 116 3.52 23.04 4.95
CA LEU A 116 2.68 22.23 5.85
C LEU A 116 2.96 20.72 5.78
N GLN A 117 3.85 20.27 4.87
CA GLN A 117 4.13 18.86 4.57
C GLN A 117 2.87 18.02 4.34
N ALA A 118 1.87 18.61 3.67
CA ALA A 118 0.54 18.05 3.53
C ALA A 118 0.52 16.82 2.61
N ILE A 119 -0.36 15.85 2.92
CA ILE A 119 -0.62 14.69 2.04
C ILE A 119 -1.74 15.04 1.07
N GLY A 120 -1.53 14.80 -0.22
CA GLY A 120 -2.56 14.91 -1.25
C GLY A 120 -3.31 13.60 -1.47
N LEU A 121 -4.62 13.62 -1.27
CA LEU A 121 -5.50 12.55 -1.75
C LEU A 121 -6.06 12.96 -3.12
N LEU A 122 -5.74 12.16 -4.13
CA LEU A 122 -6.16 12.37 -5.51
C LEU A 122 -7.48 11.63 -5.77
N ILE A 123 -8.57 12.38 -5.77
CA ILE A 123 -9.95 11.90 -5.94
C ILE A 123 -10.42 12.08 -7.39
N ASN A 124 -11.44 11.32 -7.81
CA ASN A 124 -12.06 11.49 -9.13
C ASN A 124 -11.05 11.43 -10.32
N VAL A 125 -9.99 10.63 -10.20
CA VAL A 125 -8.93 10.52 -11.22
C VAL A 125 -9.30 9.43 -12.25
N PRO A 126 -9.52 9.77 -13.53
CA PRO A 126 -10.06 8.83 -14.51
C PRO A 126 -9.03 7.84 -15.06
N ASN A 127 -7.75 8.19 -15.12
CA ASN A 127 -6.71 7.40 -15.78
C ASN A 127 -5.29 7.80 -15.33
N LEU A 128 -4.28 7.05 -15.78
CA LEU A 128 -2.88 7.24 -15.40
C LEU A 128 -2.28 8.56 -15.90
N GLN A 129 -2.75 9.10 -17.03
CA GLN A 129 -2.28 10.38 -17.54
C GLN A 129 -2.68 11.52 -16.58
N ALA A 130 -3.96 11.59 -16.21
CA ALA A 130 -4.47 12.55 -15.23
C ALA A 130 -3.73 12.47 -13.89
N LEU A 131 -3.48 11.25 -13.40
CA LEU A 131 -2.69 11.02 -12.18
C LEU A 131 -1.28 11.60 -12.28
N ASN A 132 -0.59 11.35 -13.39
CA ASN A 132 0.76 11.84 -13.62
C ASN A 132 0.79 13.37 -13.75
N GLU A 133 -0.17 13.97 -14.45
CA GLU A 133 -0.29 15.43 -14.59
C GLU A 133 -0.49 16.10 -13.23
N LEU A 134 -1.41 15.61 -12.41
CA LEU A 134 -1.64 16.13 -11.05
C LEU A 134 -0.38 16.03 -10.17
N ARG A 135 0.40 14.95 -10.29
CA ARG A 135 1.69 14.80 -9.59
C ARG A 135 2.79 15.73 -10.10
N GLN A 136 2.78 16.10 -11.39
CA GLN A 136 3.70 17.12 -11.91
C GLN A 136 3.34 18.51 -11.39
N LEU A 137 2.04 18.83 -11.26
CA LEU A 137 1.57 20.09 -10.66
C LEU A 137 1.95 20.17 -9.18
N GLY A 138 1.75 19.11 -8.41
CA GLY A 138 2.08 19.04 -6.98
C GLY A 138 3.52 18.58 -6.68
N ARG A 139 4.50 18.88 -7.53
CA ARG A 139 5.85 18.29 -7.42
C ARG A 139 6.50 18.56 -6.06
N GLY A 140 6.82 17.47 -5.35
CA GLY A 140 7.42 17.50 -4.00
C GLY A 140 6.43 17.34 -2.85
N LEU A 141 5.14 17.17 -3.16
CA LEU A 141 4.13 16.68 -2.22
C LEU A 141 4.00 15.16 -2.33
N ASP A 142 3.60 14.53 -1.23
CA ASP A 142 3.18 13.11 -1.22
C ASP A 142 1.74 13.04 -1.71
N MET A 143 1.50 12.39 -2.86
CA MET A 143 0.21 12.44 -3.56
C MET A 143 -0.23 11.06 -4.03
N THR A 144 -1.29 10.55 -3.40
CA THR A 144 -1.78 9.18 -3.56
C THR A 144 -3.21 9.16 -4.12
N PRO A 145 -3.50 8.38 -5.17
CA PRO A 145 -4.86 8.15 -5.65
C PRO A 145 -5.64 7.30 -4.65
N ALA A 146 -6.70 7.87 -4.06
CA ALA A 146 -7.54 7.19 -3.08
C ALA A 146 -8.94 7.82 -3.03
N PRO A 147 -10.02 7.03 -2.88
CA PRO A 147 -11.35 7.56 -2.53
C PRO A 147 -11.31 8.26 -1.17
N ALA A 148 -12.05 9.37 -1.03
CA ALA A 148 -12.11 10.16 0.20
C ALA A 148 -13.53 10.30 0.78
N ASP A 149 -14.51 9.53 0.33
CA ASP A 149 -15.92 9.66 0.73
C ASP A 149 -16.11 9.47 2.25
N ASP A 150 -15.44 8.48 2.87
CA ASP A 150 -15.48 8.27 4.32
C ASP A 150 -14.89 9.44 5.11
N LEU A 151 -13.80 10.03 4.61
CA LEU A 151 -13.16 11.21 5.21
C LEU A 151 -14.08 12.43 5.07
N ALA A 152 -14.64 12.61 3.88
CA ALA A 152 -15.55 13.70 3.54
C ALA A 152 -16.82 13.65 4.40
N GLN A 153 -17.44 12.48 4.54
CA GLN A 153 -18.61 12.28 5.40
C GLN A 153 -18.29 12.59 6.87
N ARG A 154 -17.12 12.17 7.38
CA ARG A 154 -16.71 12.43 8.77
C ARG A 154 -16.45 13.90 9.07
N LEU A 155 -15.97 14.66 8.08
CA LEU A 155 -15.63 16.08 8.22
C LEU A 155 -16.74 17.03 7.73
N GLY A 156 -17.80 16.50 7.08
CA GLY A 156 -18.88 17.29 6.48
C GLY A 156 -18.42 18.07 5.26
N ILE A 157 -17.58 17.45 4.42
CA ILE A 157 -17.04 18.01 3.17
C ILE A 157 -17.90 17.51 2.02
N GLU A 158 -18.48 18.44 1.25
CA GLU A 158 -19.24 18.13 0.03
C GLU A 158 -18.50 18.57 -1.25
N HIS A 159 -17.63 19.57 -1.11
CA HIS A 159 -16.94 20.21 -2.22
C HIS A 159 -15.42 20.15 -2.06
N TYR A 160 -14.73 20.20 -3.19
CA TYR A 160 -13.27 20.25 -3.31
C TYR A 160 -12.88 21.18 -4.47
N PRO A 161 -11.62 21.63 -4.60
CA PRO A 161 -10.44 21.30 -3.79
C PRO A 161 -10.47 21.93 -2.39
N VAL A 162 -9.77 21.30 -1.44
CA VAL A 162 -9.78 21.70 -0.03
C VAL A 162 -8.50 21.28 0.69
N LEU A 163 -8.02 22.10 1.63
CA LEU A 163 -7.02 21.76 2.65
C LEU A 163 -7.71 21.53 4.00
N VAL A 164 -7.28 20.49 4.70
CA VAL A 164 -7.70 20.17 6.07
C VAL A 164 -6.46 20.15 6.96
N THR A 165 -6.46 20.97 8.01
CA THR A 165 -5.40 21.06 9.03
C THR A 165 -5.95 20.73 10.40
N ALA A 166 -5.12 20.62 11.44
CA ALA A 166 -5.58 20.36 12.82
C ALA A 166 -6.51 21.44 13.40
N THR A 167 -6.48 22.67 12.88
CA THR A 167 -7.21 23.85 13.40
C THR A 167 -8.36 24.30 12.50
N GLY A 168 -8.46 23.78 11.28
CA GLY A 168 -9.42 24.28 10.33
C GLY A 168 -9.44 23.55 9.00
N LEU A 169 -10.36 23.99 8.16
CA LEU A 169 -10.57 23.53 6.81
C LEU A 169 -10.77 24.78 5.95
N ASP A 170 -10.03 24.88 4.85
CA ASP A 170 -9.95 26.05 3.99
C ASP A 170 -9.70 25.70 2.52
N GLN A 171 -9.94 26.67 1.64
CA GLN A 171 -9.66 26.60 0.20
C GLN A 171 -8.76 27.78 -0.15
#